data_AF-A0A9E4N728-F1
#
_entry.id   AF-A0A9E4N728-F1
#
_cell.length_a   1.000
_cell.length_b   1.000
_cell.length_c   1.000
_cell.angle_alpha   90.00
_cell.angle_beta   90.00
_cell.angle_gamma   90.00
#
_symmetry.space_group_name_H-M   'P 1'
#
loop_
_entity.id
_entity.type
_entity.pdbx_description
1 polymer ?
#
loop_
_entity_poly.entity_id
_entity_poly.type
_entity_poly.pdbx_seq_one_letter_code
_entity_poly.pdbx_strand_id
1 'polypeptide(L)'
;HTGRLSGSLEAADRVLLFAPQDLQWDAAAVMAPLGERAEVFQTTQEMVERVKAVAEPGDHILVMSNGGFEAIHQRLLDALQ
;
A
#
# COMPACT_ATOMS: atom_id res chain seq x y z
N HIS A 1 3.60 14.08 15.34
CA HIS A 1 2.23 13.65 14.95
C HIS A 1 2.22 12.42 14.02
N THR A 2 3.39 11.84 13.75
CA THR A 2 3.67 10.84 12.71
C THR A 2 3.03 9.47 12.96
N GLY A 3 2.87 9.05 14.23
CA GLY A 3 2.31 7.73 14.56
C GLY A 3 0.81 7.53 14.30
N ARG A 4 0.06 8.57 13.89
CA ARG A 4 -1.39 8.41 13.62
C ARG A 4 -1.66 7.59 12.37
N LEU A 5 -0.79 7.70 11.35
CA LEU A 5 -0.98 6.96 10.10
C LEU A 5 -0.76 5.47 10.31
N SER A 6 0.37 5.06 10.91
CA SER A 6 0.61 3.65 11.24
C SER A 6 -0.47 3.09 12.18
N GLY A 7 -0.89 3.87 13.18
CA GLY A 7 -1.97 3.47 14.09
C GLY A 7 -3.30 3.19 13.37
N SER A 8 -3.65 4.00 12.37
CA SER A 8 -4.87 3.77 11.58
C SER A 8 -4.85 2.49 10.71
N LEU A 9 -3.68 1.88 10.54
CA LEU A 9 -3.45 0.73 9.67
C LEU A 9 -3.16 -0.56 10.46
N GLU A 10 -3.18 -0.52 11.79
CA GLU A 10 -2.81 -1.65 12.65
C GLU A 10 -3.67 -2.89 12.45
N ALA A 11 -4.91 -2.74 12.00
CA ALA A 11 -5.84 -3.85 11.76
C ALA A 11 -5.58 -4.60 10.45
N ALA A 12 -4.71 -4.10 9.56
CA ALA A 12 -4.42 -4.75 8.29
C ALA A 12 -3.34 -5.84 8.46
N ASP A 13 -3.54 -6.98 7.79
CA ASP A 13 -2.56 -8.06 7.71
C ASP A 13 -1.32 -7.65 6.88
N ARG A 14 -1.56 -6.85 5.84
CA ARG A 14 -0.55 -6.32 4.91
C ARG A 14 -0.86 -4.85 4.60
N VAL A 15 0.18 -4.03 4.53
CA VAL A 15 0.10 -2.60 4.19
C VAL A 15 1.11 -2.31 3.10
N LEU A 16 0.62 -1.95 1.92
CA LEU A 16 1.48 -1.52 0.81
C LEU A 16 1.31 -0.01 0.65
N LEU A 17 2.36 0.75 0.96
CA LEU A 17 2.34 2.20 0.91
C LEU A 17 3.06 2.71 -0.35
N PHE A 18 2.38 3.57 -1.10
CA PHE A 18 3.00 4.33 -2.18
C PHE A 18 3.76 5.54 -1.63
N ALA A 19 5.05 5.63 -1.91
CA ALA A 19 5.91 6.75 -1.55
C ALA A 19 6.74 7.19 -2.77
N PRO A 20 6.26 8.15 -3.58
CA PRO A 20 7.01 8.67 -4.71
C PRO A 20 8.26 9.42 -4.23
N GLN A 21 9.23 9.62 -5.12
CA GLN A 21 10.53 10.23 -4.79
C GLN A 21 10.43 11.66 -4.24
N ASP A 22 9.36 12.39 -4.60
CA ASP A 22 9.08 13.75 -4.17
C ASP A 22 8.25 13.81 -2.87
N LEU A 23 8.03 12.67 -2.20
CA LEU A 23 7.34 12.62 -0.93
C LEU A 23 8.11 13.43 0.12
N GLN A 24 7.42 14.39 0.73
CA GLN A 24 8.03 15.38 1.64
C GLN A 24 8.32 14.83 3.05
N TRP A 25 8.15 13.52 3.28
CA TRP A 25 8.30 12.89 4.58
C TRP A 25 8.80 11.44 4.44
N ASP A 26 9.46 10.94 5.48
CA ASP A 26 10.06 9.61 5.49
C ASP A 26 9.01 8.52 5.74
N ALA A 27 8.51 7.94 4.64
CA ALA A 27 7.53 6.87 4.67
C ALA A 27 7.97 5.64 5.47
N ALA A 28 9.24 5.25 5.38
CA ALA A 28 9.77 4.09 6.09
C ALA A 28 9.75 4.33 7.60
N ALA A 29 10.17 5.51 8.06
CA ALA A 29 10.13 5.87 9.48
C ALA A 29 8.71 5.90 10.03
N VAL A 30 7.71 6.35 9.25
CA VAL A 30 6.30 6.35 9.69
C VAL A 30 5.73 4.94 9.78
N MET A 31 6.09 4.07 8.84
CA MET A 31 5.56 2.70 8.75
C MET A 31 6.29 1.70 9.67
N ALA A 32 7.46 2.05 10.20
CA ALA A 32 8.25 1.20 11.09
C ALA A 32 7.46 0.49 12.23
N PRO A 33 6.45 1.12 12.88
CA PRO A 33 5.66 0.44 13.92
C PRO A 33 4.85 -0.77 13.44
N LEU A 34 4.55 -0.85 12.13
CA LEU A 34 3.83 -1.99 11.55
C LEU A 34 4.78 -3.18 11.24
N GLY A 35 6.09 -2.97 11.30
CA GLY A 35 7.11 -3.99 11.05
C GLY A 35 6.99 -4.60 9.66
N GLU A 36 7.16 -5.92 9.58
CA GLU A 36 7.14 -6.69 8.32
C GLU A 36 5.80 -6.69 7.59
N ARG A 37 4.73 -6.18 8.22
CA ARG A 37 3.43 -6.02 7.56
C ARG A 37 3.40 -4.84 6.60
N ALA A 38 4.30 -3.87 6.75
CA ALA A 38 4.34 -2.69 5.91
C ALA A 38 5.49 -2.72 4.90
N GLU A 39 5.15 -2.52 3.63
CA GLU A 39 6.08 -2.44 2.51
C GLU A 39 5.88 -1.10 1.80
N VAL A 40 6.97 -0.42 1.45
CA VAL A 40 6.96 0.90 0.81
C VAL A 40 7.45 0.79 -0.62
N PHE A 41 6.70 1.35 -1.57
CA PHE A 41 6.95 1.24 -3.01
C PHE A 41 7.08 2.62 -3.66
N GLN A 42 7.94 2.72 -4.67
CA GLN A 42 8.15 3.98 -5.40
C GLN A 42 7.24 4.10 -6.62
N THR A 43 6.69 2.98 -7.09
CA THR A 43 5.79 2.95 -8.25
C THR A 43 4.53 2.18 -7.93
N THR A 44 3.43 2.60 -8.55
CA THR A 44 2.18 1.85 -8.54
C THR A 44 2.31 0.50 -9.23
N GLN A 45 3.23 0.35 -10.19
CA GLN A 45 3.49 -0.93 -10.85
C GLN A 45 4.02 -1.97 -9.87
N GLU A 46 5.02 -1.63 -9.06
CA GLU A 46 5.55 -2.54 -8.04
C GLU A 46 4.47 -2.97 -7.04
N MET A 47 3.58 -2.05 -6.66
CA MET A 47 2.44 -2.37 -5.80
C MET A 47 1.48 -3.37 -6.45
N VAL A 48 1.11 -3.17 -7.71
CA VAL A 48 0.21 -4.10 -8.43
C VAL A 48 0.84 -5.49 -8.51
N GLU A 49 2.11 -5.59 -8.88
CA GLU A 49 2.82 -6.87 -8.92
C GLU A 49 2.90 -7.51 -7.54
N ARG A 50 3.12 -6.71 -6.49
CA ARG A 50 3.14 -7.23 -5.12
C ARG A 50 1.79 -7.77 -4.70
N VAL A 51 0.69 -7.04 -4.96
CA VAL A 51 -0.67 -7.51 -4.66
C VAL A 51 -0.95 -8.80 -5.40
N LYS A 52 -0.66 -8.86 -6.70
CA LYS A 52 -0.82 -10.07 -7.51
C LYS A 52 -0.07 -11.28 -6.94
N ALA A 53 1.11 -11.05 -6.38
CA ALA A 53 1.94 -12.12 -5.82
C ALA A 53 1.47 -12.62 -4.44
N VAL A 54 0.66 -11.86 -3.70
CA VAL A 54 0.25 -12.22 -2.32
C VAL A 54 -1.24 -12.43 -2.13
N ALA A 55 -2.07 -11.91 -3.03
CA ALA A 55 -3.51 -11.98 -2.87
C ALA A 55 -3.99 -13.42 -3.08
N GLU A 56 -4.79 -13.90 -2.13
CA GLU A 56 -5.41 -15.22 -2.16
C GLU A 56 -6.95 -15.11 -2.22
N PRO A 57 -7.65 -16.15 -2.73
CA PRO A 57 -9.11 -16.18 -2.68
C PRO A 57 -9.61 -16.05 -1.24
N GLY A 58 -10.44 -15.03 -0.99
CA GLY A 58 -10.95 -14.70 0.35
C GLY A 58 -10.33 -13.44 0.94
N ASP A 59 -9.24 -12.93 0.37
CA ASP A 59 -8.64 -11.66 0.80
C ASP A 59 -9.52 -10.45 0.48
N HIS A 60 -9.43 -9.44 1.32
CA HIS A 60 -10.06 -8.14 1.13
C HIS A 60 -8.99 -7.09 0.82
N ILE A 61 -9.05 -6.52 -0.39
CA ILE A 61 -8.14 -5.45 -0.82
C ILE A 61 -8.86 -4.10 -0.68
N LEU A 62 -8.39 -3.26 0.24
CA LEU A 62 -8.85 -1.88 0.42
C LEU A 62 -7.83 -0.91 -0.20
N VAL A 63 -8.26 -0.15 -1.20
CA VAL A 63 -7.46 0.93 -1.77
C VAL A 63 -7.89 2.27 -1.15
N MET A 64 -6.95 3.01 -0.59
CA MET A 64 -7.19 4.36 -0.04
C MET A 64 -6.36 5.39 -0.80
N SER A 65 -7.02 6.29 -1.54
CA SER A 65 -6.39 7.38 -2.27
C SER A 65 -7.31 8.59 -2.34
N ASN A 66 -6.73 9.78 -2.23
CA ASN A 66 -7.44 11.05 -2.42
C ASN A 66 -7.49 11.49 -3.89
N GLY A 67 -6.92 10.71 -4.81
CA GLY A 67 -6.86 11.01 -6.24
C GLY A 67 -6.88 9.77 -7.12
N GLY A 68 -6.54 9.94 -8.41
CA GLY A 68 -6.69 8.88 -9.41
C GLY A 68 -5.79 7.65 -9.20
N PHE A 69 -4.67 7.80 -8.48
CA PHE A 69 -3.71 6.72 -8.18
C PHE A 69 -3.37 5.85 -9.41
N GLU A 70 -3.17 6.50 -10.56
CA GLU A 70 -2.94 5.82 -11.86
C GLU A 70 -3.96 4.73 -12.20
N ALA A 71 -5.23 4.95 -11.85
CA ALA A 71 -6.32 3.99 -12.02
C ALA A 71 -6.04 2.61 -11.37
N ILE A 72 -5.36 2.60 -10.21
CA ILE A 72 -4.93 1.37 -9.51
C ILE A 72 -6.05 0.34 -9.36
N HIS A 73 -7.30 0.78 -9.14
CA HIS A 73 -8.44 -0.11 -9.00
C HIS A 73 -8.63 -1.00 -10.24
N GLN A 74 -8.58 -0.42 -11.44
CA GLN A 74 -8.71 -1.20 -12.68
C GLN A 74 -7.48 -2.09 -12.91
N ARG A 75 -6.27 -1.55 -12.65
CA ARG A 75 -5.03 -2.32 -12.80
C ARG A 75 -4.98 -3.54 -11.89
N LEU A 76 -5.50 -3.44 -10.67
CA LEU A 76 -5.61 -4.56 -9.74
C LEU A 76 -6.65 -5.57 -10.22
N LEU A 77 -7.80 -5.13 -10.72
CA LEU A 77 -8.80 -6.03 -11.31
C LEU A 77 -8.23 -6.80 -12.50
N ASP A 78 -7.53 -6.12 -13.40
CA ASP A 78 -6.90 -6.74 -14.57
C ASP A 78 -5.79 -7.72 -14.19
N ALA A 79 -5.07 -7.46 -13.09
CA ALA A 79 -3.97 -8.29 -12.61
C ALA A 79 -4.42 -9.55 -11.84
N LEU A 80 -5.62 -9.55 -11.28
CA LEU A 80 -6.17 -10.60 -10.41
C LEU A 80 -7.25 -11.47 -11.09
N GLN A 81 -7.63 -11.15 -12.33
CA GLN A 81 -8.46 -11.99 -13.20
C GLN A 81 -7.64 -13.12 -13.84
#